data_AF-A0A847VLU8-F1
#
_entry.id   AF-A0A847VLU8-F1
#
_cell.length_a   1.000
_cell.length_b   1.000
_cell.length_c   1.000
_cell.angle_alpha   90.00
_cell.angle_beta   90.00
_cell.angle_gamma   90.00
#
_symmetry.space_group_name_H-M   'P 1'
#
loop_
_entity.id
_entity.type
_entity.pdbx_description
1 polymer ?
#
loop_
_entity_poly.entity_id
_entity_poly.type
_entity_poly.pdbx_seq_one_letter_code
_entity_poly.pdbx_strand_id
1 'polypeptide(L)'
;MPHALCLRRPRAGRSLARPASAALALATALAAPGAACAQDAPPTRLASAQAAYEIGHYREAFDLYVALADEGHCEAARMARAMLRYGRVLYGIAFEVGSERAARWRAPTACVAVAAATRTP
;
A
#
# COMPACT_ATOMS: atom_id res chain seq x y z
N MET A 1 24.96 -16.11 -20.23
CA MET A 1 25.78 -14.99 -19.70
C MET A 1 24.97 -14.34 -18.57
N PRO A 2 25.59 -14.02 -17.41
CA PRO A 2 25.65 -14.91 -16.25
C PRO A 2 24.75 -14.51 -15.07
N HIS A 3 24.69 -15.47 -14.13
CA HIS A 3 24.00 -15.50 -12.85
C HIS A 3 24.34 -14.33 -11.91
N ALA A 4 23.32 -13.75 -11.27
CA ALA A 4 23.49 -12.97 -10.04
C ALA A 4 22.87 -13.73 -8.87
N LEU A 5 23.75 -14.40 -8.13
CA LEU A 5 23.52 -15.13 -6.88
C LEU A 5 22.99 -14.18 -5.79
N CYS A 6 21.71 -14.30 -5.44
CA CYS A 6 21.19 -13.74 -4.21
C CYS A 6 21.56 -14.66 -3.03
N LEU A 7 22.79 -14.54 -2.55
CA LEU A 7 23.26 -15.14 -1.29
C LEU A 7 22.60 -14.41 -0.12
N ARG A 8 21.53 -14.97 0.44
CA ARG A 8 20.96 -14.50 1.71
C ARG A 8 21.56 -15.32 2.85
N ARG A 9 22.44 -14.70 3.63
CA ARG A 9 23.05 -15.27 4.85
C ARG A 9 21.97 -15.57 5.90
N PRO A 10 21.83 -16.81 6.40
CA PRO A 10 21.06 -17.07 7.60
C PRO A 10 21.87 -16.68 8.84
N ARG A 11 21.29 -15.85 9.70
CA ARG A 11 21.85 -15.47 11.00
C ARG A 11 21.70 -16.66 11.95
N ALA A 12 22.79 -17.39 12.15
CA ALA A 12 22.88 -18.46 13.15
C ALA A 12 22.93 -17.84 14.56
N GLY A 13 21.83 -17.96 15.31
CA GLY A 13 21.76 -17.67 16.74
C GLY A 13 21.32 -18.94 17.46
N ARG A 14 22.29 -19.60 18.11
CA ARG A 14 22.17 -20.88 18.83
C ARG A 14 21.31 -20.72 20.08
N SER A 15 20.47 -21.72 20.36
CA SER A 15 20.31 -22.24 21.73
C SER A 15 20.10 -23.75 21.66
N LEU A 16 21.10 -24.46 22.18
CA LEU A 16 21.15 -25.90 22.34
C LEU A 16 20.37 -26.32 23.59
N ALA A 17 19.43 -27.25 23.45
CA ALA A 17 19.09 -28.20 24.50
C ALA A 17 18.59 -29.51 23.85
N ARG A 18 19.34 -30.58 24.12
CA ARG A 18 19.12 -32.01 23.80
C ARG A 18 18.18 -32.64 24.87
N PRO A 19 17.81 -33.95 24.81
CA PRO A 19 17.67 -34.89 23.70
C PRO A 19 16.41 -35.82 23.78
N ALA A 20 16.26 -36.64 22.74
CA ALA A 20 15.72 -38.02 22.75
C ALA A 20 14.24 -38.27 23.10
N SER A 21 13.43 -38.59 22.09
CA SER A 21 12.90 -39.95 21.91
C SER A 21 12.11 -40.05 20.60
N ALA A 22 12.34 -41.15 19.89
CA ALA A 22 11.70 -41.49 18.63
C ALA A 22 10.20 -41.74 18.81
N ALA A 23 9.39 -41.17 17.92
CA ALA A 23 8.10 -41.74 17.59
C ALA A 23 7.73 -41.36 16.15
N LEU A 24 7.56 -42.41 15.38
CA LEU A 24 7.05 -42.50 14.02
C LEU A 24 5.67 -41.82 13.91
N ALA A 25 5.42 -41.18 12.76
CA ALA A 25 4.18 -41.27 11.97
C ALA A 25 3.54 -39.94 11.53
N LEU A 26 3.13 -40.00 10.25
CA LEU A 26 2.23 -39.13 9.49
C LEU A 26 2.79 -37.78 9.01
N ALA A 27 3.39 -37.88 7.82
CA ALA A 27 3.42 -36.81 6.84
C ALA A 27 1.98 -36.41 6.45
N THR A 28 1.41 -35.44 7.17
CA THR A 28 0.39 -34.58 6.58
C THR A 28 1.13 -33.54 5.76
N ALA A 29 1.23 -33.80 4.46
CA ALA A 29 1.59 -32.78 3.48
C ALA A 29 0.54 -31.67 3.56
N LEU A 30 0.76 -30.69 4.43
CA LEU A 30 0.03 -29.44 4.39
C LEU A 30 0.30 -28.84 3.01
N ALA A 31 -0.74 -28.84 2.20
CA ALA A 31 -0.81 -28.11 0.96
C ALA A 31 -0.24 -26.71 1.17
N ALA A 32 0.94 -26.47 0.60
CA ALA A 32 1.43 -25.11 0.43
C ALA A 32 0.35 -24.38 -0.37
N PRO A 33 -0.25 -23.29 0.14
CA PRO A 33 -1.03 -22.43 -0.73
C PRO A 33 -0.05 -21.97 -1.80
N GLY A 34 -0.27 -22.45 -3.02
CA GLY A 34 0.41 -21.93 -4.18
C GLY A 34 0.31 -20.42 -4.08
N ALA A 35 1.45 -19.75 -4.04
CA ALA A 35 1.53 -18.33 -4.27
C ALA A 35 0.89 -18.12 -5.65
N ALA A 36 -0.41 -17.85 -5.64
CA ALA A 36 -1.09 -17.25 -6.76
C ALA A 36 -0.21 -16.05 -7.08
N CYS A 37 0.48 -16.13 -8.22
CA CYS A 37 1.07 -14.95 -8.82
C CYS A 37 -0.07 -13.95 -8.83
N ALA A 38 0.00 -12.94 -7.96
CA ALA A 38 -0.93 -11.84 -7.96
C ALA A 38 -0.83 -11.30 -9.38
N GLN A 39 -1.82 -11.63 -10.20
CA GLN A 39 -1.90 -11.18 -11.57
C GLN A 39 -1.82 -9.67 -11.50
N ASP A 40 -0.96 -9.07 -12.32
CA ASP A 40 -0.83 -7.61 -12.50
C ASP A 40 -2.18 -7.03 -12.92
N ALA A 41 -3.09 -6.89 -11.97
CA ALA A 41 -4.25 -6.06 -12.11
C ALA A 41 -3.69 -4.64 -12.24
N PRO A 42 -4.15 -3.84 -13.22
CA PRO A 42 -3.70 -2.47 -13.35
C PRO A 42 -3.89 -1.75 -12.00
N PRO A 43 -2.86 -1.06 -11.48
CA PRO A 43 -2.95 -0.43 -10.18
C PRO A 43 -4.14 0.51 -10.14
N THR A 44 -4.90 0.48 -9.05
CA THR A 44 -5.99 1.43 -8.87
C THR A 44 -5.45 2.85 -8.95
N ARG A 45 -6.29 3.83 -9.29
CA ARG A 45 -5.87 5.25 -9.32
C ARG A 45 -5.30 5.71 -7.96
N LEU A 46 -5.83 5.17 -6.85
CA LEU A 46 -5.29 5.40 -5.52
C LEU A 46 -3.90 4.79 -5.34
N ALA A 47 -3.68 3.55 -5.78
CA ALA A 47 -2.38 2.90 -5.75
C ALA A 47 -1.34 3.66 -6.61
N SER A 48 -1.77 4.20 -7.75
CA SER A 48 -0.91 5.06 -8.59
C SER A 48 -0.53 6.35 -7.86
N ALA A 49 -1.48 6.99 -7.16
CA ALA A 49 -1.20 8.18 -6.34
C ALA A 49 -0.21 7.87 -5.19
N GLN A 50 -0.38 6.72 -4.54
CA GLN A 50 0.52 6.23 -3.50
C GLN A 50 1.92 5.95 -4.05
N ALA A 51 2.03 5.27 -5.19
CA ALA A 51 3.31 4.99 -5.82
C ALA A 51 4.07 6.28 -6.18
N ALA A 52 3.38 7.28 -6.78
CA ALA A 52 3.98 8.59 -7.05
C ALA A 52 4.44 9.29 -5.76
N TYR A 53 3.65 9.19 -4.68
CA TYR A 53 4.01 9.75 -3.38
C TYR A 53 5.28 9.12 -2.80
N GLU A 54 5.37 7.78 -2.86
CA GLU A 54 6.48 7.02 -2.29
C GLU A 54 7.83 7.29 -2.98
N ILE A 55 7.82 7.52 -4.30
CA ILE A 55 9.04 7.84 -5.06
C ILE A 55 9.38 9.34 -5.06
N GLY A 56 8.64 10.16 -4.31
CA GLY A 56 8.91 11.59 -4.18
C GLY A 56 8.32 12.46 -5.30
N HIS A 57 7.48 11.92 -6.17
CA HIS A 57 6.75 12.67 -7.20
C HIS A 57 5.53 13.38 -6.58
N TYR A 58 5.76 14.25 -5.61
CA TYR A 58 4.70 14.82 -4.77
C TYR A 58 3.67 15.65 -5.54
N ARG A 59 4.05 16.30 -6.65
CA ARG A 59 3.10 17.06 -7.48
C ARG A 59 2.13 16.15 -8.23
N GLU A 60 2.66 15.11 -8.87
CA GLU A 60 1.85 14.10 -9.55
C GLU A 60 0.93 13.37 -8.56
N ALA A 61 1.46 12.94 -7.41
CA ALA A 61 0.68 12.32 -6.36
C ALA A 61 -0.46 13.23 -5.88
N PHE A 62 -0.17 14.52 -5.68
CA PHE A 62 -1.17 15.49 -5.28
C PHE A 62 -2.30 15.61 -6.30
N ASP A 63 -1.97 15.75 -7.58
CA ASP A 63 -2.97 15.88 -8.65
C ASP A 63 -3.90 14.66 -8.70
N LEU A 64 -3.34 13.45 -8.54
CA LEU A 64 -4.12 12.21 -8.46
C LEU A 64 -5.02 12.16 -7.21
N TYR A 65 -4.49 12.55 -6.04
CA TYR A 65 -5.30 12.60 -4.82
C TYR A 65 -6.42 13.64 -4.92
N VAL A 66 -6.18 14.78 -5.56
CA VAL A 66 -7.18 15.82 -5.77
C VAL A 66 -8.31 15.33 -6.67
N ALA A 67 -7.99 14.68 -7.79
CA ALA A 67 -9.01 14.09 -8.67
C ALA A 67 -9.87 13.06 -7.92
N LEU A 68 -9.24 12.17 -7.17
CA LEU A 68 -9.94 11.16 -6.35
C LEU A 68 -10.75 11.80 -5.21
N ALA A 69 -10.26 12.88 -4.61
CA ALA A 69 -10.96 13.60 -3.55
C ALA A 69 -12.24 14.27 -4.05
N ASP A 70 -12.22 14.81 -5.27
CA ASP A 70 -13.41 15.38 -5.91
C ASP A 70 -14.44 14.31 -6.29
N GLU A 71 -13.99 13.08 -6.56
CA GLU A 71 -14.85 11.91 -6.76
C GLU A 71 -15.41 11.34 -5.44
N GLY A 72 -15.04 11.89 -4.28
CA GLY A 72 -15.50 11.46 -2.97
C GLY A 72 -14.63 10.38 -2.30
N HIS A 73 -13.46 10.05 -2.84
CA HIS A 73 -12.59 9.05 -2.25
C HIS A 73 -11.95 9.56 -0.95
N CYS A 74 -12.39 9.04 0.20
CA CYS A 74 -12.04 9.64 1.49
C CYS A 74 -10.56 9.54 1.88
N GLU A 75 -9.89 8.44 1.53
CA GLU A 75 -8.43 8.36 1.75
C GLU A 75 -7.68 9.42 0.95
N ALA A 76 -8.00 9.59 -0.34
CA ALA A 76 -7.40 10.59 -1.18
C ALA A 76 -7.70 12.02 -0.70
N ALA A 77 -8.94 12.30 -0.30
CA ALA A 77 -9.33 13.57 0.32
C ALA A 77 -8.51 13.88 1.58
N ARG A 78 -8.26 12.88 2.44
CA ARG A 78 -7.40 13.04 3.62
C ARG A 78 -5.96 13.36 3.22
N MET A 79 -5.41 12.65 2.23
CA MET A 79 -4.04 12.87 1.76
C MET A 79 -3.88 14.24 1.09
N ALA A 80 -4.75 14.62 0.16
CA ALA A 80 -4.76 15.93 -0.48
C ALA A 80 -4.82 17.07 0.55
N ARG A 81 -5.66 16.94 1.59
CA ARG A 81 -5.72 17.93 2.67
C ARG A 81 -4.44 18.01 3.50
N ALA A 82 -3.82 16.86 3.80
CA ALA A 82 -2.54 16.83 4.51
C ALA A 82 -1.44 17.51 3.68
N MET A 83 -1.38 17.23 2.37
CA MET A 83 -0.43 17.84 1.45
C MET A 83 -0.66 19.35 1.31
N LEU A 84 -1.91 19.82 1.18
CA LEU A 84 -2.23 21.26 1.19
C LEU A 84 -1.72 21.95 2.46
N ARG A 85 -1.94 21.33 3.63
CA ARG A 85 -1.60 21.94 4.92
C ARG A 85 -0.08 21.96 5.18
N TYR A 86 0.60 20.87 4.83
CA TYR A 86 1.99 20.65 5.24
C TYR A 86 2.98 20.67 4.09
N GLY A 87 2.53 20.91 2.85
CA GLY A 87 3.36 20.73 1.66
C GLY A 87 4.64 21.57 1.66
N ARG A 88 4.55 22.81 2.15
CA ARG A 88 5.71 23.70 2.25
C ARG A 88 6.76 23.18 3.23
N VAL A 89 6.34 22.55 4.31
CA VAL A 89 7.23 22.06 5.38
C VAL A 89 7.79 20.68 5.03
N LEU A 90 6.96 19.76 4.52
CA LEU A 90 7.36 18.38 4.27
C LEU A 90 8.03 18.17 2.91
N TYR A 91 7.60 18.92 1.90
CA TYR A 91 8.02 18.67 0.51
C TYR A 91 8.65 19.90 -0.16
N GLY A 92 8.70 21.05 0.53
CA GLY A 92 9.15 22.31 -0.06
C GLY A 92 8.22 22.86 -1.16
N ILE A 93 6.99 22.34 -1.27
CA ILE A 93 6.04 22.67 -2.35
C ILE A 93 4.79 23.31 -1.75
N ALA A 94 4.40 24.48 -2.25
CA ALA A 94 3.08 25.02 -2.00
C ALA A 94 2.09 24.43 -3.02
N PHE A 95 1.11 23.69 -2.53
CA PHE A 95 0.00 23.21 -3.34
C PHE A 95 -1.16 24.18 -3.24
N GLU A 96 -1.87 24.39 -4.36
CA GLU A 96 -2.94 25.36 -4.45
C GLU A 96 -4.23 24.70 -4.92
N VAL A 97 -5.29 24.93 -4.15
CA VAL A 97 -6.66 24.49 -4.44
C VAL A 97 -7.58 25.58 -3.92
N GLY A 98 -8.64 25.90 -4.67
CA GLY A 98 -9.66 26.85 -4.22
C GLY A 98 -10.28 26.43 -2.88
N SER A 99 -10.49 27.40 -1.98
CA SER A 99 -10.98 27.15 -0.62
C SER A 99 -12.29 26.38 -0.57
N GLU A 100 -13.20 26.65 -1.51
CA GLU A 100 -14.47 25.94 -1.66
C GLU A 100 -14.26 24.45 -2.00
N ARG A 101 -13.38 24.16 -2.96
CA ARG A 101 -13.04 22.79 -3.35
C ARG A 101 -12.42 22.03 -2.19
N ALA A 102 -11.47 22.64 -1.47
CA ALA A 102 -10.87 22.05 -0.27
C ALA A 102 -11.86 21.86 0.90
N ALA A 103 -12.91 22.67 0.97
CA ALA A 103 -13.96 22.53 1.98
C ALA A 103 -14.85 21.30 1.74
N ARG A 104 -15.15 20.96 0.47
CA ARG A 104 -15.96 19.77 0.13
C ARG A 104 -15.34 18.47 0.63
N TRP A 105 -14.02 18.36 0.63
CA TRP A 105 -13.26 17.21 1.14
C TRP A 105 -13.34 17.01 2.66
N ARG A 106 -14.01 17.90 3.39
CA ARG A 106 -14.25 17.78 4.83
C ARG A 106 -15.56 17.07 5.16
N ALA A 107 -16.46 16.93 4.20
CA ALA A 107 -17.78 16.36 4.43
C ALA A 107 -17.69 14.83 4.59
N PRO A 108 -18.15 14.26 5.72
CA PRO A 108 -18.10 12.82 5.97
C PRO A 108 -19.06 12.00 5.07
N THR A 109 -20.00 12.66 4.40
CA THR A 109 -21.08 12.03 3.63
C THR A 109 -20.70 11.57 2.22
N ALA A 110 -19.55 11.98 1.69
CA ALA A 110 -19.10 11.59 0.35
C ALA A 110 -18.24 10.33 0.34
N CYS A 111 -18.00 9.69 1.49
CA CYS A 111 -17.14 8.51 1.58
C CYS A 111 -17.77 7.30 0.90
N VAL A 112 -17.49 7.14 -0.39
CA VAL A 112 -17.57 5.83 -1.02
C VAL A 112 -16.42 5.02 -0.45
N ALA A 113 -16.71 4.23 0.58
CA ALA A 113 -15.86 3.11 0.90
C ALA A 113 -15.87 2.23 -0.36
N VAL A 114 -14.75 2.19 -1.09
CA VAL A 114 -14.51 1.16 -2.08
C VAL A 114 -14.33 -0.12 -1.28
N ALA A 115 -15.46 -0.66 -0.81
CA ALA A 115 -15.52 -1.94 -0.16
C ALA A 115 -14.99 -2.93 -1.19
N ALA A 116 -13.89 -3.57 -0.80
CA ALA A 116 -13.17 -4.53 -1.60
C ALA A 116 -14.14 -5.49 -2.29
N ALA A 117 -13.78 -5.83 -3.53
CA ALA A 117 -14.35 -6.88 -4.35
C ALA A 117 -14.20 -8.27 -3.69
N THR A 118 -14.85 -8.46 -2.54
CA THR A 118 -15.03 -9.74 -1.87
C THR A 118 -16.52 -10.03 -1.80
N ARG A 119 -17.13 -10.21 -2.96
CA ARG A 119 -18.39 -10.94 -3.06
C ARG A 119 -18.39 -11.69 -4.39
N THR A 120 -17.90 -12.92 -4.32
CA THR A 120 -18.07 -13.97 -5.34
C THR A 120 -18.96 -15.05 -4.67
N PRO A 121 -19.93 -15.62 -5.39
CA PRO A 121 -21.24 -16.04 -4.88
C PRO A 121 -21.25 -17.28 -3.98
#